data_AF-A0A6M0AM42-F1
#
_entry.id   AF-A0A6M0AM42-F1
#
_cell.length_a   1.000
_cell.length_b   1.000
_cell.length_c   1.000
_cell.angle_alpha   90.00
_cell.angle_beta   90.00
_cell.angle_gamma   90.00
#
_symmetry.space_group_name_H-M   'P 1'
#
loop_
_entity.id
_entity.type
_entity.pdbx_description
1 polymer ?
#
loop_
_entity_poly.entity_id
_entity_poly.type
_entity_poly.pdbx_seq_one_letter_code
_entity_poly.pdbx_strand_id
1 'polypeptide(L)' 'MRILVTGGAGFIGSHLIDRLMAEGHEVICLDNFYTGHKRNILKWL' A
#
# COMPACT_ATOMS: atom_id res chain seq x y z
N MET A 1 8.32 -3.00 -11.53
CA MET A 1 7.64 -4.32 -11.59
C MET A 1 6.17 -4.15 -11.19
N ARG A 2 5.29 -5.14 -11.43
CA ARG A 2 3.93 -5.17 -10.87
C ARG A 2 3.94 -5.98 -9.58
N ILE A 3 3.49 -5.38 -8.47
CA ILE A 3 3.57 -5.98 -7.12
C ILE A 3 2.20 -5.93 -6.45
N LEU A 4 1.76 -7.06 -5.89
CA LEU A 4 0.56 -7.13 -5.04
C LEU A 4 0.97 -7.07 -3.57
N VAL A 5 0.41 -6.11 -2.83
CA VAL A 5 0.58 -5.99 -1.38
C VAL A 5 -0.75 -6.28 -0.69
N THR A 6 -0.82 -7.38 0.06
CA THR A 6 -1.96 -7.70 0.92
C THR A 6 -1.83 -7.00 2.28
N GLY A 7 -2.91 -6.44 2.80
CA GLY A 7 -2.86 -5.65 4.04
C GLY A 7 -2.17 -4.29 3.87
N GLY A 8 -2.17 -3.75 2.64
CA GLY A 8 -1.43 -2.55 2.27
C GLY A 8 -1.91 -1.26 2.94
N ALA A 9 -3.13 -1.21 3.47
CA ALA A 9 -3.63 -0.08 4.25
C ALA A 9 -3.30 -0.18 5.75
N GLY A 10 -2.63 -1.25 6.20
CA GLY A 10 -2.12 -1.40 7.56
C GLY A 10 -0.83 -0.59 7.82
N PHE A 11 -0.30 -0.68 9.05
CA PHE A 11 0.92 0.04 9.44
C PHE A 11 2.13 -0.36 8.58
N ILE A 12 2.50 -1.63 8.56
CA ILE A 12 3.67 -2.11 7.79
C ILE A 12 3.40 -2.02 6.28
N GLY A 13 2.21 -2.47 5.85
CA GLY A 13 1.84 -2.48 4.43
C GLY A 13 1.94 -1.11 3.77
N SER A 14 1.47 -0.05 4.44
CA SER A 14 1.50 1.30 3.87
C SER A 14 2.92 1.86 3.71
N HIS A 15 3.81 1.59 4.66
CA HIS A 15 5.22 1.98 4.55
C HIS A 15 5.96 1.19 3.47
N LEU A 16 5.63 -0.09 3.29
CA LEU A 16 6.14 -0.88 2.17
C LEU A 16 5.65 -0.31 0.83
N ILE A 17 4.37 0.02 0.71
CA ILE A 17 3.81 0.67 -0.48
C ILE A 17 4.54 1.99 -0.77
N ASP A 18 4.75 2.84 0.23
CA ASP A 18 5.51 4.08 0.07
C ASP A 18 6.89 3.85 -0.54
N ARG A 19 7.62 2.85 -0.02
CA ARG A 19 8.95 2.49 -0.52
C ARG A 19 8.88 2.00 -1.97
N LEU A 20 7.95 1.10 -2.28
CA LEU A 20 7.82 0.50 -3.61
C LEU A 20 7.38 1.52 -4.67
N MET A 21 6.45 2.39 -4.32
CA MET A 21 6.01 3.48 -5.19
C MET A 21 7.15 4.47 -5.46
N ALA A 22 7.95 4.81 -4.44
CA ALA A 22 9.14 5.67 -4.60
C ALA A 22 10.24 5.05 -5.47
N GLU A 23 10.28 3.72 -5.62
CA GLU A 23 11.17 3.02 -6.56
C GLU A 23 10.61 2.95 -7.99
N GLY A 24 9.40 3.47 -8.24
CA GLY A 24 8.76 3.46 -9.55
C GLY A 24 8.09 2.13 -9.92
N HIS A 25 7.74 1.30 -8.92
CA HIS A 25 6.96 0.09 -9.17
C HIS A 25 5.47 0.41 -9.30
N GLU A 26 4.74 -0.44 -10.03
CA GLU A 26 3.29 -0.45 -10.03
C GLU A 26 2.79 -1.35 -8.90
N VAL A 27 2.02 -0.79 -7.98
CA VAL A 27 1.58 -1.50 -6.76
C VAL A 27 0.06 -1.64 -6.74
N ILE A 28 -0.40 -2.87 -6.55
CA ILE A 28 -1.80 -3.20 -6.29
C ILE A 28 -1.94 -3.45 -4.79
N CYS A 29 -2.72 -2.61 -4.10
CA CYS A 29 -3.03 -2.79 -2.68
C CYS A 29 -4.33 -3.58 -2.53
N LEU A 30 -4.26 -4.78 -1.92
CA LEU A 30 -5.43 -5.56 -1.52
C LEU A 30 -5.61 -5.49 -0.01
N ASP A 31 -6.65 -4.82 0.46
CA ASP A 31 -6.93 -4.67 1.89
C ASP A 31 -8.44 -4.69 2.14
N ASN A 32 -8.85 -5.31 3.24
CA ASN A 32 -10.25 -5.37 3.68
C ASN A 32 -10.60 -4.29 4.72
N PHE A 33 -9.63 -3.46 5.11
CA PHE A 33 -9.74 -2.39 6.08
C PHE A 33 -10.24 -2.82 7.48
N TYR A 34 -9.96 -4.06 7.90
CA TYR A 34 -10.36 -4.51 9.25
C TYR A 34 -9.69 -3.70 10.37
N THR A 35 -8.39 -3.43 10.24
CA THR A 35 -7.63 -2.51 11.12
C THR A 35 -6.86 -1.43 10.34
N GLY A 36 -6.77 -1.56 9.02
CA GLY A 36 -6.13 -0.59 8.14
C GLY A 36 -7.03 0.61 7.83
N HIS A 37 -6.44 1.73 7.42
CA HIS A 37 -7.18 2.94 7.05
C HIS A 37 -6.74 3.46 5.68
N LYS A 38 -7.70 3.85 4.83
CA LYS A 38 -7.43 4.46 3.52
C LYS A 38 -6.44 5.63 3.58
N ARG A 39 -6.49 6.43 4.66
CA ARG A 39 -5.57 7.56 4.87
C ARG A 39 -4.08 7.17 4.78
N ASN A 40 -3.74 5.93 5.10
CA ASN A 40 -2.36 5.45 5.07
C ASN A 40 -1.80 5.36 3.64
N ILE A 41 -2.67 5.25 2.63
CA ILE A 41 -2.29 5.10 1.20
C ILE A 41 -2.82 6.23 0.30
N LEU A 42 -3.56 7.22 0.84
CA LEU A 42 -4.17 8.30 0.06
C LEU A 42 -3.20 9.10 -0.81
N LYS A 43 -1.92 9.14 -0.47
CA LYS A 43 -0.90 9.87 -1.24
C LYS A 43 -0.61 9.26 -2.62
N TRP A 44 -1.04 8.01 -2.84
CA TRP A 44 -0.81 7.24 -4.08
C TRP A 44 -2.10 6.90 -4.83
N LEU A 45 -3.25 7.39 -4.34
CA LEU A 45 -4.57 7.28 -4.98
C LEU A 45 -4.90 8.60 -5.67
#